data_AF-A0A949X5S3-F1
#
_entry.id   AF-A0A949X5S3-F1
#
_cell.length_a   1.000
_cell.length_b   1.000
_cell.length_c   1.000
_cell.angle_alpha   90.00
_cell.angle_beta   90.00
_cell.angle_gamma   90.00
#
_symmetry.space_group_name_H-M   'P 1'
#
loop_
_entity.id
_entity.type
_entity.pdbx_description
1 polymer ?
#
loop_
_entity_poly.entity_id
_entity_poly.type
_entity_poly.pdbx_seq_one_letter_code
_entity_poly.pdbx_strand_id
1 'polypeptide(L)'
;MSREEVRPMLLPLAGTLVGDLSIIGVLNGNPVGAVFSVPDFSGMLAKVRIGVRLKPERGGGTRGALVNIGVLEPARSRGIARAMAARSFTAMAQNRMRYAGYTLVLDDNWPSRRTAESLGARVTGNFVAYRRDF
;
A
#
# COMPACT_ATOMS: atom_id res chain seq x y z
N MET A 1 13.26 -0.16 10.99
CA MET A 1 12.45 1.06 10.90
C MET A 1 12.26 1.61 12.30
N SER A 2 12.89 2.73 12.62
CA SER A 2 12.85 3.39 13.92
C SER A 2 11.71 4.43 13.98
N ARG A 3 11.31 4.84 15.19
CA ARG A 3 10.20 5.80 15.42
C ARG A 3 10.45 7.17 14.76
N GLU A 4 11.72 7.56 14.66
CA GLU A 4 12.19 8.81 14.03
C GLU A 4 11.97 8.79 12.51
N GLU A 5 12.05 7.62 11.87
CA GLU A 5 11.88 7.47 10.41
C GLU A 5 10.40 7.53 9.99
N VAL A 6 9.47 7.07 10.84
CA VAL A 6 8.04 6.95 10.49
C VAL A 6 7.32 8.29 10.53
N ARG A 7 7.66 9.15 11.49
CA ARG A 7 6.95 10.41 11.76
C ARG A 7 7.02 11.44 10.61
N PRO A 8 8.19 11.76 10.03
CA PRO A 8 8.27 12.76 8.96
C PRO A 8 7.69 12.28 7.63
N MET A 9 7.58 10.96 7.38
CA MET A 9 6.92 10.45 6.17
C MET A 9 5.41 10.64 6.18
N LEU A 10 4.77 10.72 7.35
CA LEU A 10 3.31 10.73 7.50
C LEU A 10 2.71 12.13 7.62
N LEU A 11 3.45 13.10 8.19
CA LEU A 11 2.97 14.48 8.39
C LEU A 11 2.56 15.21 7.10
N PRO A 12 3.31 15.13 5.99
CA PRO A 12 2.95 15.79 4.73
C PRO A 12 1.74 15.16 4.02
N LEU A 13 1.32 13.97 4.44
CA LEU A 13 0.25 13.20 3.81
C LEU A 13 -1.11 13.41 4.48
N ALA A 14 -1.13 14.06 5.65
CA ALA A 14 -2.35 14.35 6.37
C ALA A 14 -3.28 15.26 5.53
N GLY A 15 -4.53 14.84 5.36
CA GLY A 15 -5.50 15.53 4.50
C GLY A 15 -5.41 15.18 3.01
N THR A 16 -4.55 14.24 2.63
CA THR A 16 -4.51 13.67 1.28
C THR A 16 -5.13 12.27 1.26
N LEU A 17 -5.61 11.84 0.09
CA LEU A 17 -6.10 10.47 -0.09
C LEU A 17 -5.02 9.40 0.21
N VAL A 18 -3.74 9.73 0.11
CA VAL A 18 -2.64 8.84 0.56
C VAL A 18 -2.68 8.66 2.08
N GLY A 19 -2.93 9.74 2.82
CA GLY A 19 -3.11 9.71 4.28
C GLY A 19 -4.30 8.86 4.70
N ASP A 20 -5.44 8.98 4.00
CA ASP A 20 -6.67 8.24 4.32
C ASP A 20 -6.56 6.73 4.08
N LEU A 21 -5.67 6.32 3.17
CA LEU A 21 -5.44 4.91 2.82
C LEU A 21 -4.29 4.28 3.60
N SER A 22 -3.40 5.10 4.16
CA SER A 22 -2.25 4.65 4.95
C SER A 22 -2.64 4.45 6.41
N ILE A 23 -2.14 3.38 7.03
CA ILE A 23 -2.59 2.94 8.36
C ILE A 23 -1.39 2.86 9.31
N ILE A 24 -1.54 3.37 10.53
CA ILE A 24 -0.60 3.16 11.64
C ILE A 24 -1.16 2.08 12.55
N GLY A 25 -0.35 1.05 12.82
CA GLY A 25 -0.66 0.02 13.81
C GLY A 25 -0.19 0.48 15.18
N VAL A 26 -1.10 0.53 16.15
CA VAL A 26 -0.80 0.91 17.53
C VAL A 26 -1.07 -0.28 18.45
N LEU A 27 -0.10 -0.60 19.31
CA LEU A 27 -0.21 -1.63 20.35
C LEU A 27 0.17 -1.01 21.69
N ASN A 28 -0.71 -1.10 22.69
CA ASN A 28 -0.51 -0.51 24.02
C ASN A 28 -0.11 0.99 23.96
N GLY A 29 -0.80 1.77 23.12
CA GLY A 29 -0.51 3.21 22.93
C GLY A 29 0.75 3.52 22.12
N ASN A 30 1.52 2.51 21.68
CA ASN A 30 2.75 2.71 20.93
C ASN A 30 2.58 2.35 19.45
N PRO A 31 3.07 3.18 18.50
CA PRO A 31 3.10 2.83 17.09
C PRO A 31 4.10 1.69 16.87
N VAL A 32 3.63 0.57 16.35
CA VAL A 32 4.42 -0.64 16.13
C VAL A 32 4.45 -1.09 14.67
N GLY A 33 3.74 -0.40 13.78
CA GLY A 33 3.76 -0.70 12.37
C GLY A 33 3.08 0.38 11.53
N ALA A 34 3.30 0.30 10.22
CA ALA A 34 2.69 1.18 9.26
C ALA A 34 2.40 0.44 7.95
N VAL A 35 1.34 0.85 7.29
CA VAL A 35 1.02 0.57 5.89
C VAL A 35 1.04 1.89 5.15
N PHE A 36 1.86 1.96 4.09
CA PHE A 36 1.85 3.06 3.15
C PHE A 36 1.10 2.64 1.89
N SER A 37 0.03 3.38 1.58
CA SER A 37 -0.84 3.10 0.44
C SER A 37 -1.13 4.34 -0.37
N VAL A 38 -1.22 4.18 -1.68
CA VAL A 38 -1.47 5.27 -2.63
C VAL A 38 -2.72 5.01 -3.46
N PRO A 39 -3.49 6.04 -3.81
CA PRO A 39 -4.53 5.93 -4.81
C PRO A 39 -3.94 5.84 -6.22
N ASP A 40 -4.78 5.47 -7.18
CA ASP A 40 -4.44 5.50 -8.59
C ASP A 40 -4.37 6.93 -9.13
N PHE A 41 -3.15 7.44 -9.26
CA PHE A 41 -2.89 8.75 -9.86
C PHE A 41 -2.96 8.75 -11.40
N SER A 42 -3.10 7.60 -12.05
CA SER A 42 -3.02 7.52 -13.51
C SER A 42 -4.13 8.29 -14.21
N GLY A 43 -5.32 8.42 -13.60
CA GLY A 43 -6.39 9.29 -14.10
C GLY A 43 -6.02 10.77 -14.06
N MET A 44 -5.29 11.22 -13.04
CA MET A 44 -4.75 12.58 -12.95
C MET A 44 -3.64 12.80 -13.97
N LEU A 45 -2.70 11.86 -14.10
CA LEU A 45 -1.58 11.92 -15.03
C LEU A 45 -2.04 11.87 -16.50
N ALA A 46 -3.08 11.10 -16.80
CA ALA A 46 -3.65 11.03 -18.15
C ALA A 46 -4.25 12.39 -18.60
N LYS A 47 -4.75 13.21 -17.67
CA LYS A 47 -5.24 14.57 -18.00
C LYS A 47 -4.11 15.51 -18.44
N VAL A 48 -2.87 15.24 -18.06
CA VAL A 48 -1.70 16.04 -18.44
C VAL A 48 -1.23 15.71 -19.87
N ARG A 49 -1.65 14.57 -20.44
CA ARG A 49 -1.34 14.18 -21.83
C ARG A 49 -2.60 14.14 -22.69
N ILE A 50 -2.71 15.08 -23.63
CA ILE A 50 -3.76 15.10 -24.65
C ILE A 50 -3.73 13.78 -25.44
N GLY A 51 -4.89 13.13 -25.57
CA GLY A 51 -5.08 11.92 -26.40
C GLY A 51 -4.83 10.57 -25.72
N VAL A 52 -4.40 10.53 -24.46
CA VAL A 52 -4.16 9.26 -23.74
C VAL A 52 -5.40 8.84 -22.95
N ARG A 53 -6.07 7.75 -23.36
CA ARG A 53 -7.17 7.12 -22.61
C ARG A 53 -6.69 5.79 -22.04
N LEU A 54 -6.54 5.71 -20.72
CA LEU A 54 -6.15 4.47 -20.06
C LEU A 54 -7.34 3.50 -19.97
N LYS A 55 -7.11 2.21 -20.20
CA LYS A 55 -8.10 1.17 -19.91
C LYS A 55 -8.34 1.15 -18.38
N PRO A 56 -9.59 1.08 -17.88
CA PRO A 56 -9.90 1.01 -16.44
C PRO A 56 -9.13 -0.09 -15.68
N GLU A 57 -8.89 -1.22 -16.36
CA GLU A 57 -8.10 -2.35 -15.87
C GLU A 57 -6.57 -2.21 -16.09
N ARG A 58 -6.09 -1.04 -16.48
CA ARG A 58 -4.67 -0.67 -16.51
C ARG A 58 -4.40 0.64 -15.73
N GLY A 59 -5.43 1.26 -15.17
CA GLY A 59 -5.39 2.59 -14.54
C GLY A 59 -6.70 3.33 -14.81
N GLY A 60 -6.83 4.59 -14.40
CA GLY A 60 -8.03 5.41 -14.60
C GLY A 60 -8.73 5.87 -13.33
N GLY A 61 -8.06 5.78 -12.17
CA GLY A 61 -8.54 6.28 -10.88
C GLY A 61 -9.34 5.26 -10.06
N THR A 62 -9.47 4.02 -10.54
CA THR A 62 -10.26 2.98 -9.86
C THR A 62 -9.42 1.99 -9.06
N ARG A 63 -8.14 2.31 -8.80
CA ARG A 63 -7.22 1.41 -8.08
C ARG A 63 -6.63 2.10 -6.86
N GLY A 64 -6.30 1.31 -5.85
CA GLY A 64 -5.36 1.68 -4.80
C GLY A 64 -4.24 0.67 -4.78
N ALA A 65 -3.09 1.04 -4.23
CA ALA A 65 -1.98 0.13 -4.03
C ALA A 65 -1.43 0.28 -2.61
N LEU A 66 -1.35 -0.85 -1.90
CA LEU A 66 -0.49 -1.00 -0.74
C LEU A 66 0.94 -1.17 -1.27
N VAL A 67 1.75 -0.15 -1.01
CA VAL A 67 3.13 -0.07 -1.52
C VAL A 67 4.09 -0.71 -0.53
N ASN A 68 3.94 -0.42 0.76
CA ASN A 68 4.82 -0.94 1.79
C ASN A 68 4.05 -1.26 3.07
N ILE A 69 4.50 -2.30 3.76
CA ILE A 69 4.04 -2.66 5.10
C ILE A 69 5.23 -3.01 5.97
N GLY A 70 5.24 -2.45 7.18
CA GLY A 70 6.28 -2.70 8.17
C GLY A 70 5.67 -2.91 9.55
N VAL A 71 6.21 -3.87 10.30
CA VAL A 71 5.88 -4.09 11.71
C VAL A 71 7.20 -4.28 12.46
N LEU A 72 7.34 -3.60 13.60
CA LEU A 72 8.47 -3.77 14.52
C LEU A 72 8.58 -5.24 14.93
N GLU A 73 9.80 -5.75 14.96
CA GLU A 73 10.06 -7.17 15.20
C GLU A 73 9.38 -7.73 16.47
N PRO A 74 9.39 -7.05 17.63
CA PRO A 74 8.71 -7.54 18.84
C PRO A 74 7.18 -7.66 18.71
N ALA A 75 6.60 -6.99 17.72
CA ALA A 75 5.17 -6.93 17.46
C ALA A 75 4.74 -7.81 16.26
N ARG A 76 5.68 -8.51 15.61
CA ARG A 76 5.39 -9.46 14.53
C ARG A 76 4.62 -10.68 15.03
N SER A 77 4.04 -11.44 14.10
CA SER A 77 3.26 -12.66 14.36
C SER A 77 2.02 -12.49 15.24
N ARG A 78 1.62 -11.25 15.54
CA ARG A 78 0.39 -10.90 16.30
C ARG A 78 -0.77 -10.47 15.41
N GLY A 79 -0.70 -10.74 14.11
CA GLY A 79 -1.73 -10.35 13.14
C GLY A 79 -1.76 -8.86 12.76
N ILE A 80 -0.86 -8.03 13.30
CA ILE A 80 -0.84 -6.57 13.09
C ILE A 80 -0.73 -6.21 11.60
N ALA A 81 0.17 -6.86 10.87
CA ALA A 81 0.33 -6.63 9.43
C ALA A 81 -0.98 -6.90 8.66
N ARG A 82 -1.62 -8.04 8.94
CA ARG A 82 -2.89 -8.42 8.32
C ARG A 82 -4.00 -7.42 8.65
N ALA A 83 -4.11 -7.01 9.91
CA ALA A 83 -5.11 -6.03 10.34
C ALA A 83 -4.93 -4.67 9.65
N MET A 84 -3.70 -4.16 9.57
CA MET A 84 -3.42 -2.89 8.88
C MET A 84 -3.70 -2.99 7.38
N ALA A 85 -3.28 -4.08 6.72
CA ALA A 85 -3.53 -4.29 5.30
C ALA A 85 -5.04 -4.41 5.00
N ALA A 86 -5.79 -5.16 5.81
CA ALA A 86 -7.24 -5.28 5.70
C ALA A 86 -7.94 -3.92 5.85
N ARG A 87 -7.50 -3.11 6.83
CA ARG A 87 -8.03 -1.77 7.06
C ARG A 87 -7.77 -0.86 5.87
N SER A 88 -6.57 -0.92 5.30
CA SER A 88 -6.21 -0.15 4.11
C SER A 88 -7.07 -0.55 2.90
N PHE A 89 -7.26 -1.85 2.65
CA PHE A 89 -8.15 -2.34 1.58
C PHE A 89 -9.60 -1.91 1.78
N THR A 90 -10.07 -1.91 3.03
CA THR A 90 -11.41 -1.41 3.37
C THR A 90 -11.53 0.08 3.05
N ALA A 91 -10.52 0.89 3.41
CA ALA A 91 -10.47 2.31 3.09
C ALA A 91 -10.47 2.56 1.57
N MET A 92 -9.73 1.75 0.79
CA MET A 92 -9.77 1.80 -0.67
C MET A 92 -11.17 1.52 -1.22
N ALA A 93 -11.83 0.47 -0.73
CA ALA A 93 -13.18 0.12 -1.14
C ALA A 93 -14.21 1.22 -0.78
N GLN A 94 -14.09 1.83 0.40
CA GLN A 94 -14.91 2.96 0.83
C GLN A 94 -14.72 4.18 -0.07
N ASN A 95 -13.52 4.38 -0.61
CA ASN A 95 -13.20 5.39 -1.61
C ASN A 95 -13.55 4.96 -3.05
N ARG A 96 -14.44 3.98 -3.22
CA ARG A 96 -14.95 3.49 -4.51
C ARG A 96 -13.88 2.94 -5.45
N MET A 97 -12.73 2.53 -4.92
CA MET A 97 -11.73 1.82 -5.71
C MET A 97 -12.22 0.41 -6.00
N ARG A 98 -12.06 -0.01 -7.26
CA ARG A 98 -12.50 -1.33 -7.75
C ARG A 98 -11.45 -2.42 -7.50
N TYR A 99 -10.18 -2.03 -7.39
CA TYR A 99 -9.07 -2.96 -7.16
C TYR A 99 -8.10 -2.40 -6.12
N ALA A 100 -7.61 -3.26 -5.23
CA ALA A 100 -6.53 -2.95 -4.30
C ALA A 100 -5.31 -3.83 -4.63
N GLY A 101 -4.22 -3.21 -5.03
CA GLY A 101 -2.94 -3.89 -5.25
C GLY A 101 -2.23 -4.13 -3.93
N TYR A 102 -1.67 -5.32 -3.75
CA TYR A 102 -0.64 -5.60 -2.76
C TYR A 102 0.67 -5.73 -3.53
N THR A 103 1.45 -4.66 -3.61
CA THR A 103 2.47 -4.52 -4.67
C THR A 103 3.90 -4.73 -4.17
N LEU A 104 4.80 -5.12 -5.10
CA LEU A 104 6.24 -5.26 -4.91
C LEU A 104 6.64 -6.15 -3.72
N VAL A 105 6.04 -7.33 -3.65
CA VAL A 105 6.44 -8.38 -2.70
C VAL A 105 7.57 -9.20 -3.32
N LEU A 106 8.69 -9.33 -2.61
CA LEU A 106 9.77 -10.25 -3.00
C LEU A 106 9.25 -11.69 -3.06
N ASP A 107 9.71 -12.46 -4.05
CA ASP A 107 9.19 -13.81 -4.29
C ASP A 107 9.36 -14.75 -3.09
N ASP A 108 10.44 -14.59 -2.34
CA ASP A 108 10.81 -15.35 -1.15
C ASP A 108 10.21 -14.81 0.16
N ASN A 109 9.49 -13.67 0.11
CA ASN A 109 8.85 -13.08 1.28
C ASN A 109 7.51 -13.76 1.59
N TRP A 110 7.59 -15.03 2.00
CA TRP A 110 6.45 -15.87 2.36
C TRP A 110 5.49 -15.26 3.39
N PRO A 111 5.95 -14.55 4.45
CA PRO A 111 5.04 -13.90 5.39
C PRO A 111 4.15 -12.83 4.72
N SER A 112 4.72 -12.02 3.83
CA SER A 112 3.97 -10.98 3.11
C SER A 112 2.99 -11.59 2.11
N ARG A 113 3.42 -12.62 1.36
CA ARG A 113 2.55 -13.36 0.44
C ARG A 113 1.36 -13.98 1.16
N ARG A 114 1.59 -14.69 2.26
CA ARG A 114 0.53 -15.27 3.10
C ARG A 114 -0.41 -14.20 3.64
N THR A 115 0.09 -13.02 4.00
CA THR A 115 -0.75 -11.90 4.43
C THR A 115 -1.69 -11.48 3.30
N ALA A 116 -1.17 -11.25 2.09
CA ALA A 116 -1.97 -10.85 0.94
C ALA A 116 -3.02 -11.92 0.56
N GLU A 117 -2.61 -13.19 0.45
CA GLU A 117 -3.50 -14.31 0.11
C GLU A 117 -4.60 -14.51 1.17
N SER A 118 -4.28 -14.36 2.46
CA SER A 118 -5.27 -14.44 3.55
C SER A 118 -6.33 -13.33 3.53
N LEU A 119 -6.13 -12.30 2.70
CA LEU A 119 -7.07 -11.21 2.45
C LEU A 119 -7.80 -11.38 1.11
N GLY A 120 -7.67 -12.54 0.46
CA GLY A 120 -8.29 -12.85 -0.82
C GLY A 120 -7.56 -12.27 -2.04
N ALA A 121 -6.35 -11.72 -1.84
CA ALA A 121 -5.52 -11.31 -2.97
C ALA A 121 -4.98 -12.54 -3.71
N ARG A 122 -4.70 -12.36 -5.00
CA ARG A 122 -4.07 -13.36 -5.87
C ARG A 122 -2.97 -12.72 -6.67
N VAL A 123 -1.98 -13.50 -7.10
CA VAL A 123 -0.92 -13.01 -7.98
C VAL A 123 -1.54 -12.59 -9.32
N THR A 124 -1.23 -11.35 -9.74
CA THR A 124 -1.68 -10.80 -11.03
C THR A 124 -0.54 -10.49 -11.99
N GLY A 125 0.71 -10.56 -11.52
CA GLY A 125 1.90 -10.29 -12.33
C GLY A 125 3.18 -10.29 -11.47
N ASN A 126 4.32 -10.45 -12.15
CA ASN A 126 5.65 -10.38 -11.56
C ASN A 126 6.38 -9.14 -12.10
N PHE A 127 7.31 -8.60 -11.31
CA PHE A 127 8.07 -7.40 -11.65
C PHE A 127 9.57 -7.67 -11.58
N VAL A 128 10.33 -7.05 -12.48
CA VAL A 128 11.79 -7.05 -12.45
C VAL A 128 12.25 -5.65 -12.03
N ALA A 129 13.13 -5.58 -11.03
CA ALA A 129 13.73 -4.33 -10.57
C ALA A 129 15.10 -4.15 -11.22
N TYR A 130 15.32 -2.99 -11.85
CA TYR A 130 16.62 -2.61 -12.42
C TYR A 130 17.28 -1.59 -11.51
N ARG A 131 18.59 -1.75 -11.28
CA ARG A 131 19.46 -0.75 -10.62
C ARG A 131 20.51 -0.29 -11.63
N ARG A 132 20.79 1.01 -11.64
CA ARG A 132 21.94 1.60 -12.33
C ARG A 132 22.80 2.29 -11.28
N ASP A 133 24.03 1.83 -11.15
CA ASP A 133 25.04 2.44 -10.29
C ASP A 133 25.80 3.51 -11.12
N PHE A 134 26.17 4.63 -10.49
CA PHE A 134 26.89 5.75 -11.10
C PHE A 134 28.25 5.92 -10.43
#